data_AF-A0A538LDU7-F1
#
_entry.id   AF-A0A538LDU7-F1
#
_cell.length_a   1.000
_cell.length_b   1.000
_cell.length_c   1.000
_cell.angle_alpha   90.00
_cell.angle_beta   90.00
_cell.angle_gamma   90.00
#
_symmetry.space_group_name_H-M   'P 1'
#
loop_
_entity.id
_entity.type
_entity.pdbx_description
1 polymer ?
#
loop_
_entity_poly.entity_id
_entity_poly.type
_entity_poly.pdbx_seq_one_letter_code
_entity_poly.pdbx_strand_id
1 'polypeptide(L)'
;MQFTGATVYARFRICDDSHKNLAIVETDSRPGKASYTRRFATLVPPAPCGVYTRHWLPALRFRGPGRFTIALRAIDKSGLSSTTARRTFSHG
;
A
#
# COMPACT_ATOMS: atom_id res chain seq x y z
N MET A 1 -3.03 -5.01 7.33
CA MET A 1 -1.63 -4.58 7.23
C MET A 1 -0.93 -4.87 8.54
N GLN A 2 0.31 -5.35 8.49
CA GLN A 2 1.18 -5.64 9.62
C GLN A 2 2.57 -5.09 9.30
N PHE A 3 3.27 -4.62 10.33
CA PHE A 3 4.64 -4.15 10.24
C PHE A 3 5.49 -4.84 11.31
N THR A 4 6.66 -5.33 10.92
CA THR A 4 7.58 -6.11 11.77
C THR A 4 8.85 -5.35 12.13
N GLY A 5 8.95 -4.05 11.81
CA GLY A 5 10.21 -3.28 11.87
C GLY A 5 11.01 -3.37 10.58
N ALA A 6 11.16 -4.58 10.02
CA ALA A 6 11.91 -4.82 8.78
C ALA A 6 11.03 -4.90 7.52
N THR A 7 9.84 -5.49 7.66
CA THR A 7 8.97 -5.84 6.52
C THR A 7 7.53 -5.43 6.81
N VAL A 8 6.85 -4.95 5.77
CA VAL A 8 5.41 -4.73 5.76
C VAL A 8 4.72 -5.87 5.06
N TYR A 9 3.59 -6.32 5.62
CA TYR A 9 2.64 -7.23 4.98
C TYR A 9 1.28 -6.55 4.86
N ALA A 10 0.74 -6.51 3.65
CA ALA A 10 -0.57 -5.94 3.37
C ALA A 10 -1.47 -6.96 2.67
N ARG A 11 -2.69 -7.08 3.17
CA ARG A 11 -3.81 -7.77 2.53
C ARG A 11 -4.94 -6.75 2.36
N PHE A 12 -5.48 -6.62 1.15
CA PHE A 12 -6.50 -5.63 0.82
C PHE A 12 -7.42 -6.13 -0.28
N ARG A 13 -8.68 -5.66 -0.28
CA ARG A 13 -9.69 -5.93 -1.31
C ARG A 13 -9.79 -4.72 -2.23
N ILE A 14 -9.80 -4.95 -3.54
CA ILE A 14 -10.07 -3.92 -4.55
C ILE A 14 -11.22 -4.40 -5.41
N CYS A 15 -12.15 -3.51 -5.72
CA CYS A 15 -13.25 -3.76 -6.65
C CYS A 15 -13.16 -2.76 -7.79
N ASP A 16 -13.32 -3.24 -9.01
CA ASP A 16 -13.27 -2.48 -10.26
C ASP A 16 -13.93 -3.33 -11.36
N ASP A 17 -14.70 -2.69 -12.22
CA ASP A 17 -15.53 -3.30 -13.26
C ASP A 17 -14.85 -3.30 -14.64
N SER A 18 -13.65 -2.73 -14.77
CA SER A 18 -12.94 -2.63 -16.05
C SER A 18 -12.28 -3.94 -16.49
N HIS A 19 -12.17 -4.91 -15.59
CA HIS A 19 -11.44 -6.17 -15.80
C HIS A 19 -9.99 -5.96 -16.29
N LYS A 20 -9.34 -4.86 -15.86
CA LYS A 20 -7.94 -4.55 -16.15
C LYS A 20 -7.07 -4.63 -14.90
N ASN A 21 -5.78 -4.84 -15.12
CA ASN A 21 -4.81 -4.73 -14.03
C ASN A 21 -4.71 -3.28 -13.56
N LEU A 22 -4.86 -3.10 -12.25
CA LEU A 22 -4.87 -1.79 -11.61
C LEU A 22 -3.49 -1.46 -11.07
N ALA A 23 -3.19 -0.17 -10.98
CA ALA A 23 -2.04 0.29 -10.24
C ALA A 23 -2.38 0.40 -8.76
N ILE A 24 -1.49 -0.07 -7.89
CA ILE A 24 -1.59 0.11 -6.45
C ILE A 24 -0.49 1.08 -6.07
N VAL A 25 -0.88 2.25 -5.57
CA VAL A 25 0.04 3.25 -5.05
C VAL A 25 0.11 3.10 -3.55
N GLU A 26 1.33 2.94 -3.07
CA GLU A 26 1.69 2.77 -1.67
C GLU A 26 2.53 3.95 -1.22
N THR A 27 2.25 4.50 -0.05
CA THR A 27 3.03 5.58 0.55
C THR A 27 3.37 5.28 2.00
N ASP A 28 4.68 5.18 2.24
CA ASP A 28 5.32 5.12 3.54
C ASP A 28 5.51 6.55 4.06
N SER A 29 5.12 6.83 5.31
CA SER A 29 5.40 8.11 5.96
C SER A 29 5.71 7.98 7.45
N ARG A 30 6.52 8.92 7.95
CA ARG A 30 6.91 9.05 9.35
C ARG A 30 7.18 10.53 9.66
N PRO A 31 6.80 11.04 10.84
CA PRO A 31 7.14 12.40 11.26
C PRO A 31 8.64 12.68 11.15
N GLY A 32 8.99 13.83 10.56
CA GLY A 32 10.39 14.26 10.40
C GLY A 32 11.20 13.46 9.37
N LYS A 33 10.57 12.58 8.57
CA LYS A 33 11.23 11.84 7.47
C LYS A 33 10.47 12.09 6.16
N ALA A 34 11.21 12.24 5.07
CA ALA A 34 10.60 12.35 3.74
C ALA A 34 9.77 11.09 3.43
N SER A 35 8.53 11.27 2.97
CA SER A 35 7.67 10.15 2.53
C SER A 35 8.31 9.39 1.37
N TYR A 36 7.87 8.15 1.16
CA TYR A 36 8.32 7.34 0.04
C TYR A 36 7.14 6.64 -0.61
N THR A 37 7.07 6.71 -1.94
CA THR A 37 5.96 6.14 -2.70
C THR A 37 6.45 5.00 -3.57
N ARG A 38 5.73 3.89 -3.57
CA ARG A 38 5.91 2.78 -4.49
C ARG A 38 4.66 2.59 -5.33
N ARG A 39 4.86 2.01 -6.52
CA ARG A 39 3.76 1.61 -7.40
C ARG A 39 3.89 0.14 -7.71
N PHE A 40 2.83 -0.60 -7.48
CA PHE A 40 2.69 -2.00 -7.86
C PHE A 40 1.58 -2.12 -8.91
N ALA A 41 1.53 -3.27 -9.60
CA ALA A 41 0.36 -3.68 -10.37
C ALA A 41 -0.33 -4.85 -9.67
N THR A 42 -1.64 -4.99 -9.87
CA THR A 42 -2.31 -6.28 -9.65
C THR A 42 -1.74 -7.30 -10.65
N LEU A 43 -1.58 -8.56 -10.22
CA LEU A 43 -1.14 -9.64 -11.13
C LEU A 43 -2.30 -10.19 -11.96
N VAL A 44 -3.48 -10.22 -11.34
CA VAL A 44 -4.75 -10.63 -11.94
C VAL A 44 -5.72 -9.46 -11.78
N PRO A 45 -6.52 -9.12 -12.81
CA PRO A 45 -7.57 -8.11 -12.68
C PRO A 45 -8.61 -8.52 -11.63
N PRO A 46 -9.21 -7.55 -10.90
CA PRO A 46 -10.40 -7.85 -10.11
C PRO A 46 -11.59 -8.18 -11.03
N ALA A 47 -12.45 -9.09 -10.61
CA ALA A 47 -13.64 -9.49 -11.36
C ALA A 47 -14.82 -9.86 -10.43
N PRO A 48 -15.71 -8.90 -10.09
CA PRO A 48 -15.49 -7.45 -10.06
C PRO A 48 -14.62 -7.04 -8.86
N CYS A 49 -14.33 -7.97 -7.94
CA CYS A 49 -13.49 -7.72 -6.78
C CYS A 49 -12.38 -8.78 -6.68
N GLY A 50 -11.22 -8.39 -6.18
CA GLY A 50 -10.11 -9.29 -5.88
C GLY A 50 -9.51 -8.98 -4.51
N VAL A 51 -8.98 -10.01 -3.83
CA VAL A 51 -8.19 -9.86 -2.61
C VAL A 51 -6.72 -10.06 -2.97
N TYR A 52 -5.90 -9.07 -2.64
CA TYR A 52 -4.50 -9.04 -2.98
C TYR A 52 -3.65 -9.05 -1.72
N THR A 53 -2.49 -9.69 -1.83
CA THR A 53 -1.44 -9.67 -0.83
C THR A 53 -0.16 -9.08 -1.41
N ARG A 54 0.51 -8.24 -0.62
CA ARG A 54 1.81 -7.67 -0.93
C ARG A 54 2.65 -7.61 0.33
N HIS A 55 3.95 -7.78 0.14
CA HIS A 55 4.94 -7.47 1.16
C HIS A 55 6.07 -6.66 0.53
N TRP A 56 6.70 -5.82 1.33
CA TRP A 56 7.85 -5.04 0.90
C TRP A 56 8.71 -4.65 2.09
N LEU A 57 9.95 -4.29 1.78
CA LEU A 57 10.87 -3.68 2.73
C LEU A 57 10.67 -2.16 2.70
N PRO A 58 10.31 -1.50 3.82
CA PRO A 58 10.34 -0.05 3.91
C PRO A 58 11.74 0.49 3.63
N ALA A 59 11.83 1.73 3.18
CA ALA A 59 13.13 2.39 3.11
C ALA A 59 13.76 2.44 4.50
N LEU A 60 15.10 2.42 4.59
CA LEU A 60 15.82 2.30 5.85
C LEU A 60 15.37 3.32 6.91
N ARG A 61 15.04 4.55 6.48
CA ARG A 61 14.55 5.65 7.33
C ARG A 61 13.23 5.39 8.06
N PHE A 62 12.50 4.35 7.69
CA PHE A 62 11.23 3.96 8.32
C PHE A 62 11.34 2.73 9.23
N ARG A 63 12.51 2.07 9.28
CA ARG A 63 12.71 0.82 10.04
C ARG A 63 13.08 1.00 11.52
N GLY A 64 13.40 2.24 11.93
CA GLY A 64 13.72 2.55 13.34
C GLY A 64 12.47 2.73 14.22
N PRO A 65 12.64 3.07 15.51
CA PRO A 65 11.54 3.27 16.44
C PRO A 65 10.72 4.54 16.15
N GLY A 66 9.47 4.56 16.61
CA GLY A 66 8.50 5.62 16.46
C GLY A 66 7.31 5.28 15.54
N ARG A 67 6.48 6.29 15.25
CA ARG A 67 5.30 6.12 14.40
C ARG A 67 5.68 5.89 12.93
N PHE A 68 4.97 4.97 12.30
CA PHE A 68 5.10 4.64 10.88
C PHE A 68 3.72 4.43 10.26
N THR A 69 3.43 5.15 9.18
CA THR A 69 2.12 5.16 8.53
C THR A 69 2.24 4.64 7.12
N ILE A 70 1.32 3.77 6.75
CA ILE A 70 1.21 3.18 5.41
C ILE A 70 -0.13 3.60 4.83
N ALA A 71 -0.11 4.13 3.62
CA ALA A 71 -1.31 4.43 2.85
C ALA A 71 -1.31 3.64 1.54
N LEU A 72 -2.45 3.04 1.19
CA LEU A 72 -2.68 2.35 -0.08
C LEU A 72 -3.87 2.96 -0.79
N ARG A 73 -3.77 3.09 -2.11
CA ARG A 73 -4.91 3.36 -3.00
C ARG A 73 -4.72 2.64 -4.33
N ALA A 74 -5.83 2.25 -4.95
CA ALA A 74 -5.83 1.74 -6.31
C ALA A 74 -6.02 2.91 -7.30
N ILE A 75 -5.42 2.80 -8.48
CA ILE A 75 -5.65 3.67 -9.62
C ILE A 75 -6.02 2.78 -10.80
N ASP A 76 -7.18 3.05 -11.40
CA ASP A 76 -7.68 2.30 -12.54
C ASP A 76 -6.97 2.70 -13.85
N LYS A 77 -7.45 2.18 -14.98
CA LYS A 77 -6.89 2.52 -16.30
C LYS A 77 -7.36 3.87 -16.84
N SER A 78 -8.44 4.44 -16.30
CA SER A 78 -8.91 5.78 -16.63
C SER A 78 -8.16 6.88 -15.85
N GLY A 79 -7.39 6.50 -14.82
CA GLY A 79 -6.64 7.40 -13.95
C GLY A 79 -7.40 7.75 -12.66
N LEU A 80 -8.58 7.20 -12.43
CA LEU A 80 -9.36 7.40 -11.22
C LEU A 80 -8.76 6.64 -10.05
N SER A 81 -8.80 7.26 -8.87
CA SER A 81 -8.26 6.69 -7.64
C SER A 81 -9.36 6.20 -6.71
N SER A 82 -9.14 5.06 -6.07
CA SER A 82 -9.97 4.63 -4.95
C SER A 82 -9.79 5.55 -3.74
N THR A 83 -10.68 5.42 -2.77
CA THR A 83 -10.44 5.90 -1.40
C THR A 83 -9.13 5.34 -0.86
N THR A 84 -8.41 6.14 -0.07
CA THR A 84 -7.14 5.71 0.52
C THR A 84 -7.38 4.91 1.80
N ALA A 85 -6.85 3.68 1.85
CA ALA A 85 -6.77 2.89 3.07
C ALA A 85 -5.47 3.20 3.80
N ARG A 86 -5.52 3.49 5.10
CA ARG A 86 -4.33 3.84 5.89
C ARG A 86 -4.25 3.03 7.17
N ARG A 87 -3.03 2.68 7.57
CA ARG A 87 -2.76 2.14 8.91
C ARG A 87 -1.49 2.74 9.48
N THR A 88 -1.54 3.07 10.77
CA THR A 88 -0.39 3.56 11.54
C THR A 88 0.05 2.48 12.52
N PHE A 89 1.36 2.33 12.66
CA PHE A 89 2.03 1.43 13.59
C PHE A 89 2.92 2.24 14.52
N SER A 90 3.02 1.78 15.76
CA SER A 90 4.06 2.21 16.69
C SER A 90 5.07 1.07 16.80
N HIS A 91 6.32 1.34 16.45
CA HIS A 91 7.42 0.39 16.58
C HIS A 91 8.38 0.92 17.63
N GLY A 92 8.71 0.11 18.64
CA GLY A 92 9.67 0.44 19.70
C GLY A 92 11.00 -0.23 19.45
#